data_AF-A0A6J5G0I8-F1
#
_entry.id   AF-A0A6J5G0I8-F1
#
_cell.length_a   1.000
_cell.length_b   1.000
_cell.length_c   1.000
_cell.angle_alpha   90.00
_cell.angle_beta   90.00
_cell.angle_gamma   90.00
#
_symmetry.space_group_name_H-M   'P 1'
#
loop_
_entity.id
_entity.type
_entity.pdbx_description
1 polymer ?
#
loop_
_entity_poly.entity_id
_entity_poly.type
_entity_poly.pdbx_seq_one_letter_code
_entity_poly.pdbx_strand_id
1 'polypeptide(L)'
;MDETDIKINGQWRYLYRAVDTDGHTVDFLLRAHRDMVAARRYFEKAIKRRTRPMVAFKDFRCARILLGGIELNHCIRKGQFNLATLGLNDAIASAVWSAVLSV
;
A
#
# COMPACT_ATOMS: atom_id res chain seq x y z
N MET A 1 -10.89 -14.31 -3.07
CA MET A 1 -10.95 -13.74 -4.44
C MET A 1 -12.27 -14.22 -5.00
N ASP A 2 -13.10 -13.29 -5.42
CA ASP A 2 -14.49 -13.55 -5.75
C ASP A 2 -14.73 -13.26 -7.23
N GLU A 3 -15.70 -13.95 -7.82
CA GLU A 3 -16.16 -13.77 -9.20
C GLU A 3 -17.62 -13.34 -9.18
N THR A 4 -17.98 -12.34 -10.00
CA THR A 4 -19.35 -11.85 -10.10
C THR A 4 -19.66 -11.41 -11.52
N ASP A 5 -20.85 -11.76 -12.01
CA ASP A 5 -21.33 -11.36 -13.33
C ASP A 5 -21.97 -9.97 -13.25
N ILE A 6 -21.50 -9.05 -14.08
CA ILE A 6 -22.04 -7.69 -14.16
C ILE A 6 -22.41 -7.34 -15.59
N LYS A 7 -23.49 -6.57 -15.75
CA LYS A 7 -23.95 -6.11 -17.06
C LYS A 7 -23.48 -4.67 -17.29
N ILE A 8 -22.66 -4.45 -18.32
CA ILE A 8 -22.15 -3.14 -18.71
C ILE A 8 -22.58 -2.86 -20.15
N ASN A 9 -23.34 -1.77 -20.37
CA ASN A 9 -23.85 -1.36 -21.69
C ASN A 9 -24.52 -2.50 -22.47
N GLY A 10 -25.34 -3.30 -21.80
CA GLY A 10 -26.06 -4.42 -22.42
C GLY A 10 -25.25 -5.72 -22.54
N GLN A 11 -23.94 -5.70 -22.28
CA GLN A 11 -23.07 -6.87 -22.36
C GLN A 11 -22.76 -7.44 -20.97
N TRP A 12 -22.86 -8.76 -20.83
CA TRP A 12 -22.40 -9.45 -19.63
C TRP A 12 -20.87 -9.53 -19.60
N ARG A 13 -20.29 -9.24 -18.44
CA ARG A 13 -18.85 -9.28 -18.20
C ARG A 13 -18.58 -9.91 -16.83
N TYR A 14 -17.43 -10.57 -16.74
CA TYR A 14 -16.96 -11.23 -15.52
C TYR A 14 -16.09 -10.26 -14.75
N LEU A 15 -16.54 -9.89 -13.54
CA LEU A 15 -15.78 -9.08 -12.60
C LEU A 15 -15.14 -9.99 -11.57
N TYR A 16 -13.81 -9.97 -11.53
CA TYR A 16 -13.02 -10.63 -10.51
C TYR A 16 -12.54 -9.62 -9.49
N ARG A 17 -12.63 -9.98 -8.20
CA ARG A 17 -12.28 -9.09 -7.09
C ARG A 17 -11.31 -9.78 -6.14
N ALA A 18 -10.19 -9.14 -5.86
CA ALA A 18 -9.33 -9.53 -4.75
C ALA A 18 -9.88 -8.87 -3.48
N VAL A 19 -10.22 -9.70 -2.50
CA VAL A 19 -10.69 -9.27 -1.17
C VAL A 19 -9.65 -9.72 -0.14
N ASP A 20 -9.42 -8.87 0.86
CA ASP A 20 -8.62 -9.20 2.03
C ASP A 20 -9.43 -10.03 3.03
N THR A 21 -8.77 -10.52 4.08
CA THR A 21 -9.34 -11.31 5.16
C THR A 21 -10.47 -10.58 5.89
N ASP A 22 -10.40 -9.26 5.98
CA ASP A 22 -11.43 -8.39 6.55
C ASP A 22 -12.60 -8.10 5.57
N GLY A 23 -12.59 -8.69 4.37
CA GLY A 23 -13.60 -8.47 3.33
C GLY A 23 -13.43 -7.18 2.53
N HIS A 24 -12.39 -6.38 2.83
CA HIS A 24 -12.08 -5.18 2.07
C HIS A 24 -11.56 -5.50 0.67
N THR A 25 -12.00 -4.75 -0.33
CA THR A 25 -11.56 -4.98 -1.70
C THR A 25 -10.20 -4.36 -1.96
N VAL A 26 -9.26 -5.19 -2.42
CA VAL A 26 -7.86 -4.84 -2.65
C VAL A 26 -7.58 -4.46 -4.11
N ASP A 27 -8.23 -5.14 -5.06
CA ASP A 27 -8.02 -4.94 -6.49
C ASP A 27 -9.16 -5.60 -7.32
N PHE A 28 -9.32 -5.20 -8.58
CA PHE A 28 -10.40 -5.66 -9.47
C PHE A 28 -9.86 -5.99 -10.87
N LEU A 29 -10.48 -6.96 -11.53
CA LEU A 29 -10.19 -7.30 -12.92
C LEU A 29 -11.49 -7.60 -13.67
N LEU A 30 -11.73 -6.88 -14.76
CA LEU A 30 -12.89 -7.09 -15.63
C LEU A 30 -12.47 -7.87 -16.89
N ARG A 31 -13.22 -8.91 -17.24
CA ARG A 31 -13.01 -9.73 -18.44
C ARG A 31 -14.31 -9.90 -19.21
N ALA A 32 -14.21 -9.96 -20.54
CA ALA A 32 -15.35 -10.29 -21.40
C ALA A 32 -15.76 -11.78 -21.28
N HIS A 33 -14.80 -12.65 -21.01
CA HIS A 33 -15.00 -14.09 -20.89
C HIS A 33 -14.51 -14.62 -19.54
N ARG A 34 -15.13 -15.70 -19.09
CA ARG A 34 -14.76 -16.42 -17.87
C ARG A 34 -13.38 -17.05 -18.04
N ASP A 35 -12.41 -16.57 -17.27
CA ASP A 35 -11.04 -17.06 -17.30
C ASP A 35 -10.38 -16.89 -15.93
N MET A 36 -10.62 -17.87 -15.07
CA MET A 36 -10.08 -17.92 -13.71
C MET A 36 -8.55 -18.02 -13.70
N VAL A 37 -7.94 -18.65 -14.71
CA VAL A 37 -6.48 -18.84 -14.77
C VAL A 37 -5.79 -17.51 -15.03
N ALA A 38 -6.28 -16.74 -15.99
CA ALA A 38 -5.75 -15.40 -16.24
C ALA A 38 -6.03 -14.45 -15.08
N ALA A 39 -7.20 -14.54 -14.45
CA ALA A 39 -7.53 -13.73 -13.29
C ALA A 39 -6.59 -14.02 -12.11
N ARG A 40 -6.36 -15.31 -11.81
CA ARG A 40 -5.38 -15.73 -10.80
C ARG A 40 -3.98 -15.21 -11.11
N ARG A 41 -3.50 -15.39 -12.35
CA ARG A 41 -2.17 -14.88 -12.77
C ARG A 41 -2.06 -13.36 -12.65
N TYR A 42 -3.14 -12.62 -12.92
CA TYR A 42 -3.18 -11.17 -12.75
C TYR A 42 -2.98 -10.79 -11.28
N PHE A 43 -3.75 -11.38 -10.37
CA PHE A 43 -3.62 -11.08 -8.93
C PHE A 43 -2.29 -11.56 -8.35
N GLU A 44 -1.79 -12.73 -8.74
CA GLU A 44 -0.46 -13.19 -8.33
C GLU A 44 0.65 -12.22 -8.78
N LYS A 45 0.57 -11.68 -10.00
CA LYS A 45 1.51 -10.66 -10.48
C LYS A 45 1.34 -9.34 -9.73
N ALA A 46 0.10 -8.93 -9.45
CA ALA A 46 -0.17 -7.70 -8.70
C ALA A 46 0.40 -7.79 -7.27
N ILE A 47 0.16 -8.91 -6.58
CA ILE A 47 0.73 -9.21 -5.26
C ILE A 47 2.24 -9.23 -5.35
N LYS A 48 2.82 -10.03 -6.26
CA LYS A 48 4.29 -10.08 -6.45
C LYS A 48 4.88 -8.72 -6.76
N ARG A 49 4.21 -7.85 -7.52
CA ARG A 49 4.71 -6.49 -7.78
C ARG A 49 4.73 -5.64 -6.50
N ARG A 50 3.70 -5.77 -5.65
CA ARG A 50 3.61 -5.07 -4.36
C ARG A 50 4.58 -5.64 -3.32
N THR A 51 4.79 -6.96 -3.31
CA THR A 51 5.66 -7.66 -2.34
C THR A 51 7.10 -7.84 -2.81
N ARG A 52 7.41 -7.70 -4.11
CA ARG A 52 8.77 -7.73 -4.64
C ARG A 52 9.74 -6.77 -3.93
N PRO A 53 9.39 -5.50 -3.64
CA PRO A 53 10.25 -4.67 -2.80
C PRO A 53 10.42 -5.21 -1.37
N MET A 54 9.47 -6.00 -0.87
CA MET A 54 9.54 -6.68 0.43
C MET A 54 10.35 -8.00 0.42
N VAL A 55 10.60 -8.65 -0.74
CA VAL A 55 11.40 -9.89 -0.79
C VAL A 55 12.87 -9.64 -0.40
N ALA A 56 13.36 -8.41 -0.57
CA ALA A 56 14.67 -8.01 -0.07
C ALA A 56 14.76 -8.09 1.46
N PHE A 57 13.62 -8.10 2.16
CA PHE A 57 13.54 -8.20 3.61
C PHE A 57 13.29 -9.65 4.03
N LYS A 58 14.36 -10.31 4.48
CA LYS A 58 14.34 -11.70 4.95
C LYS A 58 13.47 -11.92 6.19
N ASP A 59 13.12 -10.87 6.95
CA ASP A 59 12.29 -10.90 8.16
C ASP A 59 11.30 -9.72 8.17
N PHE A 60 10.06 -9.99 8.57
CA PHE A 60 8.97 -9.02 8.72
C PHE A 60 9.31 -7.88 9.68
N ARG A 61 10.10 -8.16 10.72
CA ARG A 61 10.55 -7.14 11.69
C ARG A 61 11.47 -6.10 11.04
N CYS A 62 12.37 -6.54 10.17
CA CYS A 62 13.28 -5.65 9.45
C CYS A 62 12.50 -4.79 8.43
N ALA A 63 11.54 -5.37 7.72
CA ALA A 63 10.67 -4.62 6.80
C ALA A 63 9.89 -3.53 7.54
N ARG A 64 9.32 -3.85 8.71
CA ARG A 64 8.57 -2.89 9.54
C ARG A 64 9.42 -1.70 9.99
N ILE A 65 10.67 -1.95 10.42
CA ILE A 65 11.59 -0.87 10.86
C ILE A 65 11.94 0.04 9.67
N LEU A 66 12.23 -0.54 8.50
CA LEU A 66 12.64 0.24 7.33
C LEU A 66 11.48 1.01 6.70
N LEU A 67 10.29 0.42 6.63
CA LEU A 67 9.08 1.12 6.19
C LEU A 67 8.72 2.26 7.15
N GLY A 68 8.77 2.01 8.46
CA GLY A 68 8.56 3.05 9.47
C GLY A 68 9.57 4.20 9.33
N GLY A 69 10.83 3.91 9.01
CA GLY A 69 11.86 4.92 8.74
C GLY A 69 11.60 5.73 7.45
N ILE A 70 11.13 5.09 6.38
CA ILE A 70 10.80 5.76 5.10
C ILE A 70 9.55 6.64 5.27
N GLU A 71 8.52 6.14 5.93
CA GLU A 71 7.31 6.89 6.27
C GLU A 71 7.64 8.07 7.17
N LEU A 72 8.48 7.86 8.18
CA LEU A 72 9.01 8.92 9.02
C LEU A 72 9.71 10.00 8.18
N ASN A 73 10.67 9.63 7.32
CA ASN A 73 11.38 10.59 6.46
C ASN A 73 10.42 11.38 5.57
N HIS A 74 9.39 10.72 5.05
CA HIS A 74 8.37 11.34 4.22
C HIS A 74 7.52 12.35 5.00
N CYS A 75 7.06 11.98 6.20
CA CYS A 75 6.32 12.86 7.10
C CYS A 75 7.18 14.05 7.55
N ILE A 76 8.48 13.85 7.75
CA ILE A 76 9.46 14.91 8.03
C ILE A 76 9.54 15.89 6.86
N ARG A 77 9.77 15.40 5.63
CA ARG A 77 9.87 16.24 4.43
C ARG A 77 8.61 17.03 4.13
N LYS A 78 7.44 16.50 4.52
CA LYS A 78 6.14 17.15 4.32
C LYS A 78 5.69 18.04 5.49
N GLY A 79 6.48 18.14 6.56
CA GLY A 79 6.10 18.87 7.77
C GLY A 79 4.89 18.27 8.50
N GLN A 80 4.58 17.00 8.24
CA GLN A 80 3.42 16.27 8.79
C GLN A 80 3.77 15.46 10.04
N PHE A 81 4.99 15.61 10.56
CA PHE A 81 5.43 14.89 11.76
C PHE A 81 4.96 15.61 13.02
N ASN A 82 4.17 14.92 13.84
CA ASN A 82 3.61 15.47 15.07
C ASN A 82 4.61 15.35 16.23
N LEU A 83 5.21 16.46 16.65
CA LEU A 83 6.20 16.50 17.75
C LEU A 83 5.57 16.52 19.14
N ALA A 84 4.27 16.80 19.24
CA ALA A 84 3.56 16.75 20.52
C ALA A 84 3.61 15.35 21.14
N THR A 85 3.71 14.31 20.32
CA THR A 85 3.85 12.91 20.75
C THR A 85 5.20 12.60 21.40
N LEU A 86 6.24 13.42 21.14
CA LEU A 86 7.58 13.28 21.72
C LEU A 86 7.86 14.28 22.85
N GLY A 87 6.88 15.09 23.25
CA GLY A 87 7.02 16.09 24.31
C GLY A 87 7.92 17.28 23.93
N LEU A 88 8.22 17.47 22.64
CA LEU A 88 8.98 18.60 22.15
C LEU A 88 8.03 19.76 21.86
N ASN A 89 8.29 20.90 22.48
CA ASN A 89 7.62 22.18 22.30
C ASN A 89 7.90 22.77 20.91
N ASP A 90 6.89 23.42 20.31
CA ASP A 90 6.89 23.87 18.90
C ASP A 90 8.09 24.77 18.52
N ALA A 91 8.60 25.54 19.47
CA ALA A 91 9.78 26.39 19.27
C ALA A 91 11.09 25.58 19.13
N ILE A 92 11.27 24.54 19.95
CA ILE A 92 12.45 23.65 19.90
C ILE A 92 12.34 22.72 18.69
N ALA A 93 11.11 22.27 18.41
CA ALA A 93 10.80 21.47 17.23
C ALA A 93 11.27 22.15 15.94
N SER A 94 10.90 23.41 15.71
CA SER A 94 11.29 24.17 14.51
C SER A 94 12.81 24.29 14.35
N ALA A 95 13.53 24.54 15.46
CA ALA A 95 14.98 24.61 15.45
C ALA A 95 15.64 23.26 15.12
N VAL A 96 15.14 22.17 15.71
CA VAL A 96 15.60 20.80 15.40
C VAL A 96 15.29 20.44 13.95
N TRP A 97 14.11 20.82 13.42
CA TRP A 97 13.74 20.58 12.02
C TRP A 97 14.70 21.25 11.04
N SER A 98 15.05 22.51 11.30
CA SER A 98 15.98 23.24 10.45
C SER A 98 17.39 22.65 10.51
N ALA A 99 17.83 22.15 11.67
CA ALA A 99 19.15 21.56 11.85
C ALA A 99 19.29 20.17 11.21
N VAL A 100 18.21 19.38 11.20
CA VAL A 100 18.20 18.03 10.59
C VAL A 100 18.17 18.08 9.06
N LEU A 101 17.48 19.07 8.49
CA LEU A 101 17.36 19.24 7.04
C LEU A 101 18.51 20.04 6.40
N SER A 102 19.39 20.65 7.20
CA SER A 102 20.54 21.42 6.72
C SER A 102 21.82 20.59 6.51
N VAL A 103 21.75 19.27 6.72
CA VAL A 103 22.85 18.29 6.51
C VAL A 103 22.77 17.64 5.14
#